data_AF-A0A2D4J6X4-F1
#
_entry.id   AF-A0A2D4J6X4-F1
#
_cell.length_a   1.000
_cell.length_b   1.000
_cell.length_c   1.000
_cell.angle_alpha   90.00
_cell.angle_beta   90.00
_cell.angle_gamma   90.00
#
_symmetry.space_group_name_H-M   'P 1'
#
loop_
_entity.id
_entity.type
_entity.pdbx_description
1 polymer ?
#
loop_
_entity_poly.entity_id
_entity_poly.type
_entity_poly.pdbx_seq_one_letter_code
_entity_poly.pdbx_strand_id
1 'polypeptide(L)'
;SDHMKSLISEAITQGIAAGLKQRRQAAPQAPETPQHKDQYKPSPTGLFSPALFKSLLFKAKATAHVEAEPAASDPASDPVDPNELLFSQPAMEIMEIPSPDLFQEVIQKVWAQPGPCPPLTEDEKMFYNMAPDFSKMLEPPAVDDPVAALVSSTMEPYCEVDALIPEERKAEQTLCKVHKTAAWAIQASTAASFFNRASLMWLRQMQARVSPGDIRLQQDINKVIAATEFSADATLSASKFASRAIALSVVARRQ
;
A
#
# COMPACT_ATOMS: atom_id res chain seq x y z
N SER A 1 15.58 -62.84 -2.96
CA SER A 1 15.13 -61.47 -3.27
C SER A 1 13.96 -61.03 -2.39
N ASP A 2 13.08 -61.95 -1.97
CA ASP A 2 11.84 -61.59 -1.23
C ASP A 2 12.01 -61.35 0.28
N HIS A 3 13.06 -61.89 0.91
CA HIS A 3 13.35 -61.66 2.33
C HIS A 3 13.66 -60.17 2.64
N MET A 4 14.34 -59.49 1.71
CA MET A 4 14.70 -58.08 1.87
C MET A 4 13.50 -57.14 1.70
N LYS A 5 12.54 -57.52 0.84
CA LYS A 5 11.28 -56.78 0.68
C LYS A 5 10.38 -56.89 1.91
N SER A 6 10.39 -58.06 2.58
CA SER A 6 9.67 -58.26 3.84
C SER A 6 10.22 -57.37 4.96
N LEU A 7 11.54 -57.30 5.11
CA LEU A 7 12.20 -56.47 6.14
C LEU A 7 11.92 -54.97 5.94
N ILE A 8 11.87 -54.50 4.70
CA ILE A 8 11.57 -53.09 4.39
C ILE A 8 10.11 -52.76 4.68
N SER A 9 9.18 -53.67 4.35
CA SER A 9 7.75 -53.47 4.59
C SER A 9 7.41 -53.46 6.09
N GLU A 10 8.08 -54.30 6.88
CA GLU A 10 7.94 -54.33 8.34
C GLU A 10 8.50 -53.06 9.00
N ALA A 11 9.66 -52.56 8.54
CA ALA A 11 10.24 -51.32 9.05
C ALA A 11 9.37 -50.09 8.79
N ILE A 12 8.69 -50.01 7.63
CA ILE A 12 7.77 -48.91 7.30
C ILE A 12 6.51 -48.97 8.18
N THR A 13 5.99 -50.18 8.43
CA THR A 13 4.78 -50.36 9.23
C THR A 13 5.02 -49.99 10.71
N GLN A 14 6.20 -50.34 11.25
CA GLN A 14 6.60 -49.96 12.61
C GLN A 14 6.86 -48.44 12.75
N GLY A 15 7.45 -47.79 11.74
CA GLY A 15 7.68 -46.35 11.75
C GLY A 15 6.40 -45.50 11.78
N ILE A 16 5.37 -45.90 11.02
CA ILE A 16 4.10 -45.16 10.94
C ILE A 16 3.27 -45.33 12.23
N ALA A 17 3.28 -46.54 12.83
CA ALA A 17 2.57 -46.80 14.09
C ALA A 17 3.19 -46.05 15.28
N ALA A 18 4.52 -45.87 15.30
CA ALA A 18 5.21 -45.09 16.34
C ALA A 18 4.97 -43.57 16.19
N GLY A 19 4.99 -43.06 14.94
CA GLY A 19 4.78 -41.62 14.67
C GLY A 19 3.37 -41.11 15.01
N LEU A 20 2.34 -41.96 14.88
CA LEU A 20 0.96 -41.59 15.21
C LEU A 20 0.62 -41.71 16.71
N LYS A 21 1.34 -42.54 17.48
CA LYS A 21 1.19 -42.62 18.94
C LYS A 21 1.86 -41.44 19.66
N GLN A 22 2.99 -40.93 19.14
CA GLN A 22 3.72 -39.83 19.77
C GLN A 22 3.06 -38.45 19.54
N ARG A 23 2.19 -38.31 18.53
CA ARG A 23 1.45 -37.06 18.24
C ARG A 23 0.14 -36.91 19.06
N ARG A 24 -0.27 -37.91 19.84
CA ARG A 24 -1.55 -37.90 20.58
C ARG A 24 -1.43 -37.76 22.10
N GLN A 25 -0.24 -37.64 22.66
CA GLN A 25 -0.02 -37.47 24.10
C GLN A 25 0.94 -36.31 24.38
N ALA A 26 0.42 -35.09 24.25
CA ALA A 26 0.86 -33.88 24.95
C ALA A 26 -0.10 -32.74 24.57
N ALA A 27 -1.28 -32.73 25.17
CA ALA A 27 -2.11 -31.53 25.22
C ALA A 27 -1.96 -30.93 26.63
N PRO A 28 -1.17 -29.87 26.82
CA PRO A 28 -1.34 -29.00 27.97
C PRO A 28 -2.66 -28.26 27.82
N GLN A 29 -3.48 -28.31 28.86
CA GLN A 29 -4.71 -27.54 28.99
C GLN A 29 -4.47 -26.05 28.70
N ALA A 30 -5.47 -25.43 28.07
CA ALA A 30 -5.50 -24.01 27.75
C ALA A 30 -5.30 -23.15 29.02
N PRO A 31 -4.35 -22.22 29.05
CA PRO A 31 -4.42 -21.10 29.97
C PRO A 31 -5.37 -20.07 29.39
N GLU A 32 -6.54 -19.91 30.01
CA GLU A 32 -7.30 -18.67 29.90
C GLU A 32 -6.36 -17.50 30.26
N THR A 33 -6.13 -16.61 29.32
CA THR A 33 -5.40 -15.36 29.58
C THR A 33 -6.08 -14.20 28.86
N PRO A 34 -5.98 -13.00 29.45
CA PRO A 34 -7.00 -11.96 29.38
C PRO A 34 -6.90 -11.15 28.10
N GLN A 35 -7.98 -10.41 27.81
CA GLN A 35 -8.01 -9.32 26.84
C GLN A 35 -6.81 -8.37 27.04
N HIS A 36 -5.73 -8.58 26.30
CA HIS A 36 -4.73 -7.57 26.08
C HIS A 36 -5.09 -6.87 24.77
N LYS A 37 -5.73 -5.70 24.90
CA LYS A 37 -5.76 -4.70 23.82
C LYS A 37 -4.31 -4.28 23.60
N ASP A 38 -3.60 -5.01 22.75
CA ASP A 38 -2.36 -4.52 22.18
C ASP A 38 -2.72 -3.33 21.29
N GLN A 39 -2.63 -2.18 21.94
CA GLN A 39 -2.52 -0.88 21.34
C GLN A 39 -1.45 -0.98 20.24
N TYR A 40 -1.90 -1.06 18.99
CA TYR A 40 -1.04 -1.05 17.81
C TYR A 40 -0.29 0.26 17.81
N LYS A 41 0.87 0.29 18.47
CA LYS A 41 1.78 1.43 18.46
C LYS A 41 2.59 1.24 17.16
N PRO A 42 2.34 2.04 16.11
CA PRO A 42 3.10 1.87 14.88
C PRO A 42 4.55 2.26 15.20
N SER A 43 5.45 1.28 15.23
CA SER A 43 6.87 1.55 15.03
C SER A 43 7.02 2.25 13.68
N PRO A 44 7.98 3.17 13.52
CA PRO A 44 8.28 3.72 12.20
C PRO A 44 8.98 2.63 11.38
N THR A 45 8.20 1.72 10.82
CA THR A 45 8.62 0.59 9.98
C THR A 45 8.83 1.05 8.53
N GLY A 46 9.43 2.23 8.34
CA GLY A 46 9.76 2.78 7.02
C GLY A 46 11.20 2.47 6.65
N LEU A 47 11.48 2.25 5.37
CA LEU A 47 12.85 2.19 4.85
C LEU A 47 13.51 3.57 4.85
N PHE A 48 12.73 4.64 4.69
CA PHE A 48 13.19 6.00 4.59
C PHE A 48 13.38 6.66 5.96
N SER A 49 14.50 7.35 6.15
CA SER A 49 14.75 8.17 7.34
C SER A 49 14.05 9.53 7.22
N PRO A 50 13.05 9.86 8.07
CA PRO A 50 12.33 11.14 7.99
C PRO A 50 13.23 12.36 8.11
N ALA A 51 14.35 12.25 8.83
CA ALA A 51 15.33 13.33 8.97
C ALA A 51 15.97 13.75 7.63
N LEU A 52 15.98 12.87 6.62
CA LEU A 52 16.52 13.15 5.30
C LEU A 52 15.53 13.88 4.39
N PHE A 53 14.24 13.96 4.74
CA PHE A 53 13.19 14.50 3.87
C PHE A 53 13.50 15.92 3.38
N LYS A 54 13.93 16.81 4.29
CA LYS A 54 14.34 18.19 3.96
C LYS A 54 15.44 18.26 2.94
N SER A 55 16.55 17.57 3.23
CA SER A 55 17.71 17.57 2.34
C SER A 55 17.39 16.93 0.99
N LEU A 56 16.62 15.84 1.00
CA LEU A 56 16.23 15.12 -0.22
C LEU A 56 15.32 15.98 -1.11
N LEU A 57 14.27 16.59 -0.54
CA LEU A 57 13.34 17.42 -1.28
C LEU A 57 14.04 18.64 -1.90
N PHE A 58 14.90 19.32 -1.14
CA PHE A 58 15.68 20.44 -1.64
C PHE A 58 16.56 20.03 -2.84
N LYS A 59 17.29 18.92 -2.72
CA LYS A 59 18.14 18.41 -3.81
C LYS A 59 17.32 18.01 -5.04
N ALA A 60 16.15 17.40 -4.83
CA ALA A 60 15.25 17.01 -5.90
C ALA A 60 14.70 18.24 -6.65
N LYS A 61 14.26 19.28 -5.94
CA LYS A 61 13.83 20.56 -6.52
C LYS A 61 14.92 21.20 -7.36
N ALA A 62 16.14 21.31 -6.81
CA ALA A 62 17.29 21.85 -7.51
C ALA A 62 17.63 21.06 -8.78
N THR A 63 17.53 19.73 -8.74
CA THR A 63 17.78 18.86 -9.90
C THR A 63 16.70 18.98 -10.97
N ALA A 64 15.44 19.18 -10.55
CA ALA A 64 14.31 19.33 -11.46
C ALA A 64 14.18 20.75 -12.04
N HIS A 65 15.05 21.70 -11.65
CA HIS A 65 14.93 23.13 -11.93
C HIS A 65 13.57 23.71 -11.49
N VAL A 66 12.95 23.09 -10.48
CA VAL A 66 11.70 23.57 -9.86
C VAL A 66 12.08 24.39 -8.63
N GLU A 67 12.79 25.48 -8.87
CA GLU A 67 13.00 26.50 -7.85
C GLU A 67 11.88 27.53 -8.03
N ALA A 68 11.07 27.72 -6.98
CA ALA A 68 10.47 29.03 -6.80
C ALA A 68 11.66 29.95 -6.52
N GLU A 69 11.83 30.99 -7.34
CA GLU A 69 12.64 32.15 -6.98
C GLU A 69 12.54 32.35 -5.46
N PRO A 70 13.66 32.36 -4.71
CA PRO A 70 13.58 32.84 -3.34
C PRO A 70 12.99 34.23 -3.50
N ALA A 71 11.77 34.43 -2.98
CA ALA A 71 11.02 35.67 -3.13
C ALA A 71 12.03 36.79 -3.09
N ALA A 72 12.25 37.42 -4.25
CA ALA A 72 13.31 38.40 -4.42
C ALA A 72 13.21 39.27 -3.19
N SER A 73 14.23 39.19 -2.32
CA SER A 73 14.26 40.05 -1.15
C SER A 73 14.34 41.42 -1.76
N ASP A 74 13.20 42.10 -1.80
CA ASP A 74 13.09 43.43 -2.37
C ASP A 74 14.26 44.21 -1.78
N PRO A 75 15.17 44.78 -2.58
CA PRO A 75 16.33 45.50 -2.05
C PRO A 75 15.94 46.82 -1.33
N ALA A 76 14.68 46.95 -0.92
CA ALA A 76 14.08 48.09 -0.24
C ALA A 76 13.36 47.69 1.07
N SER A 77 13.74 46.58 1.71
CA SER A 77 13.27 46.30 3.07
C SER A 77 14.13 47.09 4.07
N ASP A 78 13.49 48.03 4.79
CA ASP A 78 14.07 48.72 5.94
C ASP A 78 14.72 47.71 6.92
N PRO A 79 15.75 48.11 7.69
CA PRO A 79 16.40 47.21 8.63
C PRO A 79 15.38 46.64 9.61
N VAL A 80 15.14 45.32 9.51
CA VAL A 80 14.25 44.56 10.39
C VAL A 80 14.66 44.81 11.85
N ASP A 81 13.71 45.27 12.67
CA ASP A 81 13.94 45.52 14.10
C ASP A 81 14.39 44.21 14.78
N PRO A 82 15.56 44.16 15.43
CA PRO A 82 16.00 42.97 16.16
C PRO A 82 15.01 42.50 17.24
N ASN A 83 14.10 43.36 17.72
CA ASN A 83 13.03 42.97 18.64
C ASN A 83 11.85 42.27 17.95
N GLU A 84 11.58 42.50 16.66
CA GLU A 84 10.54 41.75 15.92
C GLU A 84 10.95 40.28 15.71
N LEU A 85 12.26 40.02 15.56
CA LEU A 85 12.81 38.66 15.45
C LEU A 85 12.69 37.86 16.76
N LEU A 86 12.53 38.52 17.92
CA LEU A 86 12.37 37.85 19.22
C LEU A 86 10.95 37.28 19.43
N PHE A 87 9.95 37.85 18.75
CA PHE A 87 8.54 37.42 18.83
C PHE A 87 8.04 36.73 17.57
N SER A 88 8.86 36.74 16.50
CA SER A 88 8.57 36.00 15.28
C SER A 88 8.82 34.51 15.50
N GLN A 89 7.75 33.73 15.61
CA GLN A 89 7.86 32.27 15.48
C GLN A 89 8.39 31.99 14.06
N PRO A 90 9.44 31.16 13.87
CA PRO A 90 9.90 30.82 12.54
C PRO A 90 8.70 30.27 11.77
N ALA A 91 8.30 30.97 10.70
CA ALA A 91 7.27 30.47 9.81
C ALA A 91 7.69 29.06 9.41
N MET A 92 6.89 28.07 9.78
CA MET A 92 7.19 26.69 9.47
C MET A 92 7.24 26.60 7.95
N GLU A 93 8.45 26.49 7.39
CA GLU A 93 8.67 26.39 5.96
C GLU A 93 7.88 25.17 5.47
N ILE A 94 6.77 25.42 4.78
CA ILE A 94 5.87 24.37 4.30
C ILE A 94 6.63 23.62 3.21
N MET A 95 6.96 22.37 3.50
CA MET A 95 7.72 21.52 2.60
C MET A 95 6.82 20.91 1.53
N GLU A 96 6.47 21.70 0.53
CA GLU A 96 5.61 21.22 -0.56
C GLU A 96 6.41 20.49 -1.62
N ILE A 97 5.96 19.27 -1.96
CA ILE A 97 6.47 18.51 -3.09
C ILE A 97 5.85 19.11 -4.36
N PRO A 98 6.66 19.53 -5.36
CA PRO A 98 6.11 20.09 -6.58
C PRO A 98 5.33 19.02 -7.36
N SER A 99 4.20 19.41 -7.96
CA SER A 99 3.37 18.53 -8.79
C SER A 99 3.56 18.88 -10.26
N PRO A 100 4.28 18.07 -11.04
CA PRO A 100 4.44 18.30 -12.48
C PRO A 100 3.08 18.35 -13.20
N ASP A 101 2.97 19.22 -14.21
CA ASP A 101 1.72 19.44 -14.97
C ASP A 101 1.13 18.15 -15.55
N LEU A 102 1.99 17.23 -15.97
CA LEU A 102 1.59 15.91 -16.48
C LEU A 102 0.65 15.18 -15.50
N PHE A 103 0.93 15.22 -14.19
CA PHE A 103 0.08 14.57 -13.19
C PHE A 103 -1.25 15.29 -13.02
N GLN A 104 -1.23 16.63 -13.06
CA GLN A 104 -2.43 17.45 -12.95
C GLN A 104 -3.36 17.20 -14.14
N GLU A 105 -2.81 17.15 -15.36
CA GLU A 105 -3.57 16.87 -16.57
C GLU A 105 -4.28 15.51 -16.51
N VAL A 106 -3.60 14.46 -16.05
CA VAL A 106 -4.20 13.12 -15.94
C VAL A 106 -5.37 13.15 -14.97
N ILE A 107 -5.19 13.76 -13.79
CA ILE A 107 -6.25 13.87 -12.77
C ILE A 107 -7.43 14.68 -13.31
N GLN A 108 -7.16 15.83 -13.92
CA GLN A 108 -8.20 16.70 -14.49
C GLN A 108 -8.97 16.01 -15.62
N LYS A 109 -8.29 15.27 -16.51
CA LYS A 109 -8.93 14.50 -17.59
C LYS A 109 -9.89 13.45 -17.04
N VAL A 110 -9.46 12.70 -16.01
CA VAL A 110 -10.31 11.70 -15.34
C VAL A 110 -11.51 12.35 -14.64
N TRP A 111 -11.32 13.50 -14.01
CA TRP A 111 -12.41 14.22 -13.32
C TRP A 111 -13.40 14.90 -14.26
N ALA A 112 -12.92 15.43 -15.40
CA ALA A 112 -13.78 16.05 -16.41
C ALA A 112 -14.71 15.03 -17.09
N GLN A 113 -14.31 13.76 -17.13
CA GLN A 113 -15.09 12.66 -17.69
C GLN A 113 -15.22 11.52 -16.68
N PRO A 114 -16.10 11.65 -15.65
CA PRO A 114 -16.33 10.62 -14.63
C PRO A 114 -17.13 9.42 -15.18
N GLY A 115 -16.94 9.10 -16.46
CA GLY A 115 -17.64 8.07 -17.21
C GLY A 115 -17.32 6.65 -16.75
N PRO A 116 -17.71 5.63 -17.53
CA PRO A 116 -17.42 4.24 -17.21
C PRO A 116 -15.91 4.07 -16.98
N CYS A 117 -15.55 3.41 -15.88
CA CYS A 117 -14.16 3.04 -15.63
C CYS A 117 -13.70 2.16 -16.83
N PRO A 118 -12.75 2.64 -17.66
CA PRO A 118 -12.35 1.90 -18.84
C PRO A 118 -11.72 0.58 -18.40
N PRO A 119 -11.88 -0.50 -19.18
CA PRO A 119 -11.15 -1.73 -18.90
C PRO A 119 -9.65 -1.43 -18.96
N LEU A 120 -8.87 -2.11 -18.11
CA LEU A 120 -7.41 -2.05 -18.17
C LEU A 120 -6.93 -2.39 -19.59
N THR A 121 -5.95 -1.62 -20.06
CA THR A 121 -5.19 -1.93 -21.26
C THR A 121 -4.45 -3.26 -21.09
N GLU A 122 -4.04 -3.88 -22.21
CA GLU A 122 -3.29 -5.14 -22.16
C GLU A 122 -1.96 -4.98 -21.42
N ASP A 123 -1.29 -3.84 -21.59
CA ASP A 123 -0.06 -3.50 -20.88
C ASP A 123 -0.30 -3.40 -19.36
N GLU A 124 -1.37 -2.73 -18.92
CA GLU A 124 -1.69 -2.63 -17.49
C GLU A 124 -1.99 -4.02 -16.88
N LYS A 125 -2.69 -4.89 -17.61
CA LYS A 125 -2.92 -6.28 -17.18
C LYS A 125 -1.60 -7.05 -17.06
N MET A 126 -0.67 -6.83 -17.99
CA MET A 126 0.64 -7.47 -17.98
C MET A 126 1.51 -6.98 -16.82
N PHE A 127 1.60 -5.66 -16.62
CA PHE A 127 2.50 -5.04 -15.64
C PHE A 127 2.02 -5.21 -14.20
N TYR A 128 0.71 -5.29 -13.99
CA TYR A 128 0.10 -5.40 -12.66
C TYR A 128 -0.49 -6.79 -12.39
N ASN A 129 0.00 -7.80 -13.11
CA ASN A 129 -0.34 -9.20 -12.88
C ASN A 129 0.24 -9.69 -11.54
N MET A 130 -0.58 -9.64 -10.49
CA MET A 130 -0.22 -10.09 -9.15
C MET A 130 -0.40 -11.59 -8.98
N ALA A 131 0.30 -12.16 -8.00
CA ALA A 131 0.13 -13.54 -7.61
C ALA A 131 -1.36 -13.89 -7.36
N PRO A 132 -1.84 -15.08 -7.76
CA PRO A 132 -3.28 -15.40 -7.74
C PRO A 132 -3.94 -15.27 -6.37
N ASP A 133 -3.22 -15.59 -5.30
CA ASP A 133 -3.67 -15.43 -3.91
C ASP A 133 -3.88 -13.96 -3.53
N PHE A 134 -2.97 -13.08 -3.94
CA PHE A 134 -3.10 -11.64 -3.74
C PHE A 134 -4.24 -11.05 -4.56
N SER A 135 -4.36 -11.45 -5.83
CA SER A 135 -5.46 -11.02 -6.70
C SER A 135 -6.82 -11.44 -6.14
N LYS A 136 -6.94 -12.67 -5.64
CA LYS A 136 -8.16 -13.19 -4.99
C LYS A 136 -8.53 -12.41 -3.73
N MET A 137 -7.56 -11.94 -2.94
CA MET A 137 -7.81 -11.12 -1.75
C MET A 137 -8.45 -9.77 -2.10
N LEU A 138 -8.24 -9.26 -3.30
CA LEU A 138 -8.76 -7.98 -3.78
C LEU A 138 -10.09 -8.10 -4.54
N GLU A 139 -10.68 -9.30 -4.62
CA GLU A 139 -12.00 -9.47 -5.22
C GLU A 139 -13.08 -8.90 -4.30
N PRO A 140 -14.13 -8.25 -4.85
CA PRO A 140 -15.25 -7.80 -4.05
C PRO A 140 -15.87 -8.98 -3.30
N PRO A 141 -16.06 -8.91 -1.97
CA PRO A 141 -16.74 -9.98 -1.26
C PRO A 141 -18.16 -10.10 -1.80
N ALA A 142 -18.64 -11.35 -1.91
CA ALA A 142 -20.06 -11.61 -2.06
C ALA A 142 -20.78 -11.02 -0.85
N VAL A 143 -21.93 -10.38 -1.06
CA VAL A 143 -22.79 -9.95 0.05
C VAL A 143 -23.30 -11.23 0.71
N ASP A 144 -23.14 -11.37 2.03
CA ASP A 144 -23.50 -12.59 2.75
C ASP A 144 -24.99 -12.92 2.55
N ASP A 145 -25.32 -14.18 2.24
CA ASP A 145 -26.69 -14.67 2.04
C ASP A 145 -27.70 -14.27 3.14
N PRO A 146 -27.34 -14.18 4.44
CA PRO A 146 -28.26 -13.72 5.48
C PRO A 146 -28.64 -12.24 5.38
N VAL A 147 -27.80 -11.38 4.79
CA VAL A 147 -28.12 -9.95 4.58
C VAL A 147 -29.09 -9.81 3.40
N ALA A 148 -28.88 -10.59 2.34
CA ALA A 148 -29.88 -10.71 1.26
C ALA A 148 -31.23 -11.21 1.82
N ALA A 149 -31.20 -12.20 2.72
CA ALA A 149 -32.41 -12.74 3.36
C ALA A 149 -33.06 -11.79 4.38
N LEU A 150 -32.31 -10.94 5.09
CA LEU A 150 -32.85 -9.99 6.08
C LEU A 150 -33.63 -8.85 5.40
N VAL A 151 -33.15 -8.39 4.23
CA VAL A 151 -33.87 -7.44 3.38
C VAL A 151 -35.17 -8.09 2.88
N SER A 152 -35.15 -9.37 2.49
CA SER A 152 -36.36 -10.12 2.12
C SER A 152 -37.34 -10.34 3.30
N SER A 153 -36.88 -10.34 4.55
CA SER A 153 -37.71 -10.69 5.71
C SER A 153 -38.49 -9.51 6.33
N THR A 154 -38.21 -8.26 5.94
CA THR A 154 -38.89 -7.07 6.51
C THR A 154 -40.07 -6.57 5.67
N MET A 155 -40.32 -7.17 4.50
CA MET A 155 -41.50 -6.84 3.68
C MET A 155 -42.55 -7.94 3.75
N GLU A 156 -43.73 -7.60 4.27
CA GLU A 156 -44.92 -8.42 4.14
C GLU A 156 -45.22 -8.75 2.66
N PRO A 157 -45.77 -9.94 2.38
CA PRO A 157 -45.81 -10.50 1.04
C PRO A 157 -46.98 -9.92 0.24
N TYR A 158 -46.80 -8.75 -0.37
CA TYR A 158 -47.68 -8.28 -1.44
C TYR A 158 -46.98 -7.25 -2.36
N CYS A 159 -45.94 -7.68 -3.08
CA CYS A 159 -45.72 -7.34 -4.49
C CYS A 159 -44.38 -7.93 -4.97
N GLU A 160 -44.43 -8.56 -6.13
CA GLU A 160 -43.33 -9.14 -6.89
C GLU A 160 -42.30 -8.06 -7.32
N VAL A 161 -41.37 -7.68 -6.44
CA VAL A 161 -40.22 -6.84 -6.79
C VAL A 161 -38.98 -7.28 -5.99
N ASP A 162 -38.38 -8.40 -6.39
CA ASP A 162 -37.04 -8.83 -5.96
C ASP A 162 -35.93 -8.02 -6.67
N ALA A 163 -36.19 -6.74 -6.90
CA ALA A 163 -35.33 -5.85 -7.64
C ALA A 163 -35.07 -4.61 -6.77
N LEU A 164 -33.81 -4.45 -6.33
CA LEU A 164 -33.31 -3.19 -5.79
C LEU A 164 -33.93 -2.03 -6.55
N ILE A 165 -34.48 -1.05 -5.83
CA ILE A 165 -34.98 0.16 -6.48
C ILE A 165 -33.84 0.79 -7.29
N PRO A 166 -34.11 1.46 -8.42
CA PRO A 166 -33.06 1.90 -9.35
C PRO A 166 -31.92 2.70 -8.70
N GLU A 167 -32.21 3.41 -7.61
CA GLU A 167 -31.24 4.15 -6.80
C GLU A 167 -30.28 3.24 -6.03
N GLU A 168 -30.79 2.21 -5.34
CA GLU A 168 -29.98 1.22 -4.63
C GLU A 168 -29.10 0.42 -5.60
N ARG A 169 -29.64 0.04 -6.75
CA ARG A 169 -28.87 -0.63 -7.80
C ARG A 169 -27.71 0.24 -8.29
N LYS A 170 -27.96 1.55 -8.46
CA LYS A 170 -26.92 2.51 -8.87
C LYS A 170 -25.86 2.69 -7.77
N ALA A 171 -26.27 2.72 -6.51
CA ALA A 171 -25.35 2.80 -5.36
C ALA A 171 -24.46 1.56 -5.29
N GLU A 172 -25.03 0.36 -5.39
CA GLU A 172 -24.29 -0.91 -5.40
C GLU A 172 -23.30 -1.00 -6.56
N GLN A 173 -23.71 -0.62 -7.77
CA GLN A 173 -22.81 -0.54 -8.93
C GLN A 173 -21.66 0.45 -8.71
N THR A 174 -21.93 1.57 -8.04
CA THR A 174 -20.92 2.57 -7.73
C THR A 174 -19.92 2.04 -6.71
N LEU A 175 -20.39 1.38 -5.64
CA LEU A 175 -19.53 0.76 -4.63
C LEU A 175 -18.65 -0.34 -5.24
N CYS A 176 -19.21 -1.18 -6.11
CA CYS A 176 -18.45 -2.18 -6.86
C CYS A 176 -17.35 -1.56 -7.75
N LYS A 177 -17.64 -0.43 -8.41
CA LYS A 177 -16.64 0.29 -9.22
C LYS A 177 -15.53 0.86 -8.34
N VAL A 178 -15.88 1.52 -7.24
CA VAL A 178 -14.90 2.06 -6.28
C VAL A 178 -13.97 0.96 -5.76
N HIS A 179 -14.54 -0.20 -5.39
CA HIS A 179 -13.76 -1.36 -4.96
C HIS A 179 -12.76 -1.80 -6.03
N LYS A 180 -13.22 -2.00 -7.27
CA LYS A 180 -12.38 -2.45 -8.39
C LYS A 180 -11.27 -1.44 -8.72
N THR A 181 -11.58 -0.15 -8.77
CA THR A 181 -10.59 0.90 -9.02
C THR A 181 -9.56 0.96 -7.89
N ALA A 182 -9.99 0.83 -6.63
CA ALA A 182 -9.07 0.76 -5.49
C ALA A 182 -8.20 -0.50 -5.52
N ALA A 183 -8.74 -1.65 -5.96
CA ALA A 183 -7.97 -2.88 -6.17
C ALA A 183 -6.85 -2.68 -7.19
N TRP A 184 -7.15 -2.05 -8.33
CA TRP A 184 -6.12 -1.72 -9.34
C TRP A 184 -5.06 -0.78 -8.79
N ALA A 185 -5.45 0.22 -8.00
CA ALA A 185 -4.50 1.11 -7.33
C ALA A 185 -3.57 0.32 -6.39
N ILE A 186 -4.09 -0.64 -5.61
CA ILE A 186 -3.29 -1.52 -4.76
C ILE A 186 -2.33 -2.38 -5.58
N GLN A 187 -2.77 -2.93 -6.70
CA GLN A 187 -1.90 -3.73 -7.57
C GLN A 187 -0.76 -2.86 -8.13
N ALA A 188 -1.07 -1.70 -8.71
CA ALA A 188 -0.06 -0.79 -9.25
C ALA A 188 0.94 -0.32 -8.18
N SER A 189 0.46 0.09 -7.00
CA SER A 189 1.34 0.52 -5.91
C SER A 189 2.17 -0.63 -5.35
N THR A 190 1.63 -1.86 -5.29
CA THR A 190 2.37 -3.06 -4.85
C THR A 190 3.49 -3.41 -5.84
N ALA A 191 3.22 -3.37 -7.14
CA ALA A 191 4.23 -3.58 -8.18
C ALA A 191 5.37 -2.55 -8.05
N ALA A 192 5.02 -1.27 -7.96
CA ALA A 192 6.00 -0.20 -7.78
C ALA A 192 6.83 -0.40 -6.49
N SER A 193 6.17 -0.77 -5.39
CA SER A 193 6.84 -1.06 -4.11
C SER A 193 7.82 -2.22 -4.20
N PHE A 194 7.49 -3.26 -4.95
CA PHE A 194 8.38 -4.40 -5.19
C PHE A 194 9.62 -3.97 -5.96
N PHE A 195 9.46 -3.29 -7.09
CA PHE A 195 10.59 -2.83 -7.91
C PHE A 195 11.44 -1.75 -7.23
N ASN A 196 10.85 -0.87 -6.40
CA ASN A 196 11.61 0.07 -5.58
C ASN A 196 12.51 -0.67 -4.58
N ARG A 197 12.00 -1.71 -3.92
CA ARG A 197 12.80 -2.53 -2.98
C ARG A 197 13.89 -3.32 -3.69
N ALA A 198 13.60 -3.88 -4.88
CA ALA A 198 14.62 -4.54 -5.70
C ALA A 198 15.71 -3.54 -6.14
N SER A 199 15.31 -2.36 -6.61
CA SER A 199 16.22 -1.27 -6.98
C SER A 199 17.14 -0.87 -5.82
N LEU A 200 16.60 -0.77 -4.60
CA LEU A 200 17.39 -0.49 -3.40
C LEU A 200 18.47 -1.54 -3.14
N MET A 201 18.16 -2.83 -3.35
CA MET A 201 19.15 -3.91 -3.22
C MET A 201 20.26 -3.77 -4.27
N TRP A 202 19.92 -3.47 -5.52
CA TRP A 202 20.90 -3.25 -6.59
C TRP A 202 21.76 -2.00 -6.35
N LEU A 203 21.16 -0.91 -5.86
CA LEU A 203 21.89 0.32 -5.51
C LEU A 203 22.88 0.09 -4.38
N ARG A 204 22.51 -0.68 -3.35
CA ARG A 204 23.43 -1.04 -2.25
C ARG A 204 24.57 -1.93 -2.74
N GLN A 205 24.30 -2.86 -3.66
CA GLN A 205 25.35 -3.65 -4.31
C GLN A 205 26.28 -2.80 -5.16
N MET A 206 25.75 -1.81 -5.88
CA MET A 206 26.54 -0.85 -6.65
C MET A 206 27.42 0.00 -5.73
N GLN A 207 26.84 0.54 -4.65
CA GLN A 207 27.54 1.32 -3.64
C GLN A 207 28.74 0.57 -3.05
N ALA A 208 28.57 -0.71 -2.74
CA ALA A 208 29.65 -1.54 -2.18
C ALA A 208 30.84 -1.76 -3.14
N ARG A 209 30.65 -1.49 -4.44
CA ARG A 209 31.70 -1.63 -5.48
C ARG A 209 32.37 -0.30 -5.83
N VAL A 210 31.87 0.82 -5.34
CA VAL A 210 32.45 2.14 -5.62
C VAL A 210 33.79 2.29 -4.92
N SER A 211 34.79 2.80 -5.65
CA SER A 211 36.09 3.12 -5.08
C SER A 211 35.96 4.18 -3.99
N PRO A 212 36.60 4.02 -2.81
CA PRO A 212 36.53 5.03 -1.74
C PRO A 212 37.01 6.43 -2.15
N GLY A 213 37.80 6.54 -3.23
CA GLY A 213 38.26 7.82 -3.77
C GLY A 213 37.21 8.58 -4.60
N ASP A 214 36.12 7.92 -5.03
CA ASP A 214 35.08 8.54 -5.86
C ASP A 214 33.93 9.07 -5.00
N ILE A 215 34.22 10.19 -4.32
CA ILE A 215 33.29 10.85 -3.39
C ILE A 215 32.01 11.30 -4.11
N ARG A 216 32.11 11.74 -5.37
CA ARG A 216 30.97 12.23 -6.15
C ARG A 216 30.01 11.10 -6.47
N LEU A 217 30.52 9.99 -7.01
CA LEU A 217 29.70 8.82 -7.31
C LEU A 217 29.03 8.27 -6.04
N GLN A 218 29.77 8.24 -4.92
CA GLN A 218 29.22 7.81 -3.63
C GLN A 218 28.06 8.72 -3.17
N GLN A 219 28.21 10.04 -3.31
CA GLN A 219 27.16 11.00 -2.97
C GLN A 219 25.93 10.87 -3.86
N ASP A 220 26.12 10.65 -5.16
CA ASP A 220 25.01 10.49 -6.09
C ASP A 220 24.23 9.19 -5.85
N ILE A 221 24.93 8.08 -5.62
CA ILE A 221 24.28 6.81 -5.22
C ILE A 221 23.49 6.99 -3.92
N ASN A 222 24.03 7.69 -2.92
CA ASN A 222 23.31 7.97 -1.67
C ASN A 222 22.01 8.77 -1.88
N LYS A 223 22.00 9.73 -2.82
CA LYS A 223 20.77 10.47 -3.18
C LYS A 223 19.73 9.52 -3.78
N VAL A 224 20.14 8.65 -4.70
CA VAL A 224 19.25 7.69 -5.36
C VAL A 224 18.73 6.66 -4.35
N ILE A 225 19.57 6.18 -3.43
CA ILE A 225 19.15 5.29 -2.33
C ILE A 225 18.05 5.96 -1.50
N ALA A 226 18.28 7.18 -1.01
CA ALA A 226 17.30 7.89 -0.18
C ALA A 226 15.98 8.16 -0.94
N ALA A 227 16.05 8.52 -2.22
CA ALA A 227 14.87 8.69 -3.08
C ALA A 227 14.10 7.38 -3.27
N THR A 228 14.82 6.27 -3.46
CA THR A 228 14.24 4.94 -3.66
C THR A 228 13.58 4.43 -2.37
N GLU A 229 14.21 4.65 -1.21
CA GLU A 229 13.64 4.35 0.10
C GLU A 229 12.34 5.12 0.33
N PHE A 230 12.33 6.43 0.05
CA PHE A 230 11.11 7.25 0.12
C PHE A 230 10.02 6.71 -0.81
N SER A 231 10.36 6.39 -2.06
CA SER A 231 9.41 5.85 -3.05
C SER A 231 8.83 4.50 -2.64
N ALA A 232 9.62 3.62 -2.03
CA ALA A 232 9.15 2.34 -1.49
C ALA A 232 8.13 2.51 -0.35
N ASP A 233 8.35 3.49 0.54
CA ASP A 233 7.45 3.78 1.65
C ASP A 233 6.18 4.53 1.19
N ALA A 234 6.33 5.44 0.22
CA ALA A 234 5.22 6.18 -0.37
C ALA A 234 4.25 5.24 -1.11
N THR A 235 4.77 4.31 -1.91
CA THR A 235 3.96 3.31 -2.63
C THR A 235 3.27 2.33 -1.68
N LEU A 236 3.92 1.92 -0.58
CA LEU A 236 3.28 1.12 0.47
C LEU A 236 2.13 1.90 1.15
N SER A 237 2.34 3.20 1.40
CA SER A 237 1.30 4.08 1.96
C SER A 237 0.13 4.26 1.00
N ALA A 238 0.38 4.34 -0.31
CA ALA A 238 -0.66 4.37 -1.34
C ALA A 238 -1.52 3.10 -1.30
N SER A 239 -0.91 1.90 -1.18
CA SER A 239 -1.65 0.65 -0.98
C SER A 239 -2.54 0.74 0.27
N LYS A 240 -2.00 1.22 1.39
CA LYS A 240 -2.76 1.39 2.65
C LYS A 240 -3.97 2.32 2.49
N PHE A 241 -3.83 3.43 1.76
CA PHE A 241 -4.94 4.35 1.51
C PHE A 241 -5.99 3.72 0.60
N ALA A 242 -5.59 3.03 -0.46
CA ALA A 242 -6.51 2.32 -1.35
C ALA A 242 -7.23 1.16 -0.64
N SER A 243 -6.55 0.42 0.25
CA SER A 243 -7.17 -0.62 1.08
C SER A 243 -8.26 -0.07 2.00
N ARG A 244 -8.12 1.18 2.48
CA ARG A 244 -9.20 1.84 3.24
C ARG A 244 -10.42 2.13 2.37
N ALA A 245 -10.23 2.51 1.10
CA ALA A 245 -11.34 2.69 0.17
C ALA A 245 -12.08 1.35 -0.09
N ILE A 246 -11.35 0.25 -0.25
CA ILE A 246 -11.94 -1.10 -0.29
C ILE A 246 -12.75 -1.37 0.98
N ALA A 247 -12.16 -1.18 2.16
CA ALA A 247 -12.85 -1.42 3.43
C ALA A 247 -14.14 -0.60 3.57
N LEU A 248 -14.09 0.69 3.20
CA LEU A 248 -15.27 1.57 3.22
C LEU A 248 -16.34 1.10 2.23
N SER A 249 -15.96 0.65 1.03
CA SER A 249 -16.91 0.08 0.06
C SER A 249 -17.60 -1.16 0.62
N VAL A 250 -16.88 -2.02 1.35
CA VAL A 250 -17.44 -3.23 1.96
C VAL A 250 -18.36 -2.91 3.12
N VAL A 251 -18.00 -1.93 3.96
CA VAL A 251 -18.86 -1.46 5.06
C VAL A 251 -20.17 -0.89 4.50
N ALA A 252 -20.11 -0.05 3.46
CA ALA A 252 -21.30 0.54 2.85
C ALA A 252 -22.23 -0.51 2.21
N ARG A 253 -21.69 -1.63 1.71
CA ARG A 253 -22.49 -2.75 1.15
C ARG A 253 -23.13 -3.64 2.21
N ARG A 254 -22.74 -3.50 3.48
CA ARG A 254 -23.26 -4.29 4.62
C ARG A 254 -24.30 -3.54 5.45
N GLN A 255 -24.51 -2.26 5.17
CA GLN A 255 -25.53 -1.40 5.79
C GLN A 255 -26.82 -1.48 4.98
#